data_AF-A0A2E9RA78-F1
#
_entry.id   AF-A0A2E9RA78-F1
#
_cell.length_a   1.000
_cell.length_b   1.000
_cell.length_c   1.000
_cell.angle_alpha   90.00
_cell.angle_beta   90.00
_cell.angle_gamma   90.00
#
_symmetry.space_group_name_H-M   'P 1'
#
loop_
_entity.id
_entity.type
_entity.pdbx_description
1 polymer ?
#
loop_
_entity_poly.entity_id
_entity_poly.type
_entity_poly.pdbx_seq_one_letter_code
_entity_poly.pdbx_strand_id
1 'polypeptide(L)' 'MAKMSVEKQQLLDWIDEDRSQLIQFFSDFVAAASPNPPGDTTVAVKHITDFLDREQLPYHLIDPQPTMANVG' A
#
# COMPACT_ATOMS: atom_id res chain seq x y z
N MET A 1 -27.20 21.25 3.38
CA MET A 1 -26.05 20.33 3.46
C MET A 1 -26.58 18.92 3.28
N ALA A 2 -26.02 18.13 2.36
CA ALA A 2 -26.47 16.75 2.16
C ALA A 2 -26.14 15.92 3.41
N LYS A 3 -27.11 15.15 3.92
CA LYS A 3 -26.92 14.28 5.08
C LYS A 3 -26.00 13.13 4.67
N MET A 4 -24.82 13.01 5.29
CA MET A 4 -23.93 11.87 5.09
C MET A 4 -24.62 10.58 5.55
N SER A 5 -24.46 9.49 4.79
CA SER A 5 -24.92 8.18 5.23
C SER A 5 -24.01 7.67 6.35
N VAL A 6 -24.53 6.79 7.20
CA VAL A 6 -23.81 6.23 8.35
C VAL A 6 -22.58 5.45 7.87
N GLU A 7 -22.72 4.73 6.76
CA GLU A 7 -21.66 3.93 6.15
C GLU A 7 -20.52 4.81 5.64
N LYS A 8 -20.85 5.97 5.05
CA LYS A 8 -19.83 6.91 4.60
C LYS A 8 -19.09 7.54 5.77
N GLN A 9 -19.77 7.86 6.86
CA GLN A 9 -19.11 8.40 8.05
C GLN A 9 -18.16 7.37 8.66
N GLN A 10 -18.60 6.11 8.76
CA GLN A 10 -17.76 5.03 9.27
C GLN A 10 -16.47 4.84 8.46
N LEU A 11 -16.54 4.93 7.13
CA LEU A 11 -15.34 4.87 6.27
C LEU A 11 -14.38 6.04 6.54
N LEU A 12 -14.91 7.24 6.80
CA LEU A 12 -14.08 8.40 7.12
C LEU A 12 -13.41 8.25 8.48
N ASP A 13 -14.15 7.73 9.47
CA ASP A 13 -13.64 7.49 10.82
C ASP A 13 -12.48 6.48 10.78
N TRP A 14 -12.60 5.38 10.02
CA TRP A 14 -11.49 4.43 9.82
C TRP A 14 -10.27 5.06 9.16
N ILE A 15 -10.45 5.90 8.14
CA ILE A 15 -9.33 6.62 7.49
C ILE A 15 -8.65 7.56 8.48
N ASP A 16 -9.42 8.22 9.34
CA ASP A 16 -8.90 9.13 10.36
C ASP A 16 -8.16 8.38 11.47
N GLU A 17 -8.67 7.22 11.90
CA GLU A 17 -8.00 6.32 12.85
C GLU A 17 -6.65 5.82 12.30
N ASP A 18 -6.60 5.43 11.03
CA ASP A 18 -5.41 4.88 10.38
C ASP A 18 -4.45 5.95 9.82
N ARG A 19 -4.81 7.24 9.94
CA ARG A 19 -4.10 8.37 9.30
C ARG A 19 -2.59 8.33 9.49
N SER A 20 -2.12 8.14 10.72
CA SER A 20 -0.69 8.13 11.03
C SER A 20 0.03 6.93 10.41
N GLN A 21 -0.61 5.76 10.42
CA GLN A 21 -0.07 4.54 9.80
C GLN A 21 0.01 4.69 8.27
N LEU A 22 -1.05 5.23 7.64
CA LEU A 22 -1.09 5.47 6.19
C LEU A 22 0.00 6.46 5.77
N ILE A 23 0.14 7.58 6.49
CA ILE A 23 1.17 8.58 6.19
C ILE A 23 2.57 7.96 6.30
N GLN A 24 2.85 7.20 7.35
CA GLN A 24 4.15 6.56 7.53
C GLN A 24 4.42 5.54 6.42
N PHE A 25 3.45 4.65 6.14
CA PHE A 25 3.56 3.65 5.08
C PHE A 25 3.88 4.27 3.72
N PHE A 26 3.14 5.30 3.31
CA PHE A 26 3.37 5.98 2.03
C PHE A 26 4.68 6.77 2.01
N SER A 27 5.06 7.39 3.13
CA SER A 27 6.32 8.13 3.22
C SER A 27 7.52 7.20 3.04
N ASP A 28 7.50 6.04 3.70
CA ASP A 28 8.54 5.01 3.57
C ASP A 28 8.56 4.41 2.16
N PHE A 29 7.38 4.20 1.56
CA PHE A 29 7.28 3.70 0.19
C PHE A 29 7.85 4.68 -0.84
N VAL A 30 7.56 5.98 -0.72
CA VAL A 30 8.12 7.02 -1.61
C VAL A 30 9.63 7.17 -1.41
N ALA A 31 10.13 6.96 -0.19
CA ALA A 31 11.56 6.96 0.09
C ALA A 31 12.29 5.73 -0.46
N ALA A 32 11.58 4.60 -0.63
CA ALA A 32 12.14 3.41 -1.24
C ALA A 32 12.53 3.68 -2.70
N ALA A 33 13.73 3.25 -3.09
CA ALA A 33 14.17 3.38 -4.47
C ALA A 33 13.25 2.57 -5.40
N SER A 34 12.39 3.26 -6.14
CA SER A 34 11.53 2.68 -7.18
C SER A 34 11.81 3.37 -8.53
N PRO A 35 12.98 3.11 -9.16
CA PRO A 35 13.24 3.64 -10.49
C PRO A 35 12.09 3.23 -11.42
N ASN A 36 11.45 4.22 -12.05
CA ASN A 36 10.35 3.98 -12.97
C ASN A 36 10.80 2.96 -14.04
N PRO A 37 10.05 1.86 -14.29
CA PRO A 37 10.47 0.85 -15.25
C PRO A 37 10.86 1.44 -16.62
N PRO A 38 12.00 1.03 -17.20
CA PRO A 38 12.87 -0.07 -16.73
C PRO A 38 13.74 0.31 -15.52
N GLY A 39 13.61 -0.46 -14.42
CA GLY A 39 14.28 -0.26 -13.14
C GLY A 39 13.97 -1.39 -12.15
N ASP A 40 14.84 -1.63 -11.17
CA ASP A 40 14.63 -2.66 -10.13
C ASP A 40 13.64 -2.15 -9.07
N THR A 41 12.47 -2.78 -8.95
CA THR A 41 11.43 -2.42 -7.97
C THR A 41 11.40 -3.36 -6.76
N THR A 42 12.38 -4.25 -6.59
CA THR A 42 12.41 -5.26 -5.52
C THR A 42 12.20 -4.65 -4.13
N VAL A 43 12.80 -3.48 -3.86
CA VAL A 43 12.66 -2.78 -2.57
C VAL A 43 11.22 -2.29 -2.37
N ALA A 44 10.61 -1.72 -3.41
CA ALA A 44 9.24 -1.24 -3.38
C ALA A 44 8.23 -2.39 -3.22
N VAL A 45 8.42 -3.49 -3.96
CA VAL A 45 7.62 -4.71 -3.83
C VAL A 45 7.73 -5.26 -2.42
N LYS A 46 8.96 -5.38 -1.88
CA LYS A 46 9.19 -5.87 -0.52
C LYS A 46 8.49 -5.02 0.54
N HIS A 47 8.53 -3.69 0.41
CA HIS A 47 7.85 -2.78 1.34
C HIS A 47 6.33 -3.03 1.38
N ILE A 48 5.72 -3.26 0.21
CA ILE A 48 4.29 -3.60 0.12
C ILE A 48 4.02 -4.97 0.74
N THR A 49 4.79 -5.99 0.39
CA THR A 49 4.55 -7.35 0.89
C THR A 49 4.78 -7.46 2.39
N ASP A 50 5.80 -6.79 2.94
CA ASP A 50 6.06 -6.75 4.39
C ASP A 50 4.88 -6.13 5.15
N PHE A 51 4.24 -5.10 4.57
CA PHE A 51 3.04 -4.50 5.14
C PHE A 51 1.87 -5.48 5.11
N LEU A 52 1.60 -6.12 3.97
CA LEU A 52 0.50 -7.08 3.83
C LEU A 52 0.68 -8.29 4.75
N ASP A 53 1.91 -8.81 4.89
CA ASP A 53 2.24 -9.88 5.83
C ASP A 53 1.94 -9.47 7.28
N ARG A 54 2.33 -8.25 7.68
CA ARG A 54 2.08 -7.72 9.03
C ARG A 54 0.58 -7.58 9.33
N GLU A 55 -0.19 -7.12 8.35
CA GLU A 55 -1.65 -6.98 8.45
C GLU A 55 -2.39 -8.31 8.20
N GLN A 56 -1.66 -9.40 7.92
CA GLN A 56 -2.20 -10.73 7.61
C GLN A 56 -3.16 -10.72 6.40
N LEU A 57 -2.86 -9.88 5.41
CA LEU A 57 -3.61 -9.75 4.18
C LEU A 57 -3.02 -10.65 3.08
N PRO A 58 -3.82 -11.52 2.46
CA PRO A 58 -3.32 -12.37 1.38
C PRO A 58 -3.01 -11.54 0.14
N TYR A 59 -1.92 -11.90 -0.54
CA TYR A 59 -1.54 -11.34 -1.83
C TYR A 59 -0.88 -12.40 -2.71
N HIS A 60 -0.73 -12.10 -3.99
CA HIS A 60 0.05 -12.90 -4.91
C HIS A 60 1.00 -12.04 -5.73
N LEU A 61 2.16 -12.59 -6.05
CA LEU A 61 3.12 -11.97 -6.96
C LEU A 61 2.89 -12.51 -8.37
N ILE A 62 2.64 -11.61 -9.31
CA ILE A 62 2.48 -11.93 -10.73
C ILE A 62 3.78 -11.50 -11.42
N ASP A 63 4.56 -12.46 -11.94
CA ASP A 63 5.90 -12.11 -12.40
C ASP A 63 6.42 -12.87 -13.65
N PRO A 64 6.70 -12.16 -14.76
CA PRO A 64 7.58 -12.63 -15.83
C PRO A 64 9.07 -12.22 -15.65
N GLN A 65 9.41 -11.30 -14.73
CA GLN A 65 10.77 -10.81 -14.50
C GLN A 65 11.05 -10.49 -13.00
N PRO A 66 11.89 -11.29 -12.30
CA PRO A 66 12.08 -11.28 -10.84
C PRO A 66 12.29 -9.94 -10.11
N THR A 67 12.77 -8.91 -10.82
CA THR A 67 13.07 -7.59 -10.24
C THR A 67 11.95 -6.56 -10.42
N MET A 68 10.82 -6.95 -11.03
CA MET A 68 9.71 -6.04 -11.38
C MET A 68 8.32 -6.70 -11.24
N ALA A 69 8.10 -7.48 -10.18
CA ALA A 69 6.83 -8.16 -9.93
C ALA A 69 5.67 -7.16 -9.69
N ASN A 70 4.46 -7.57 -10.09
CA ASN A 70 3.23 -6.91 -9.65
C ASN A 70 2.68 -7.61 -8.39
N VAL A 71 2.15 -6.83 -7.44
CA VAL A 71 1.44 -7.33 -6.25
C VAL A 71 -0.06 -7.20 -6.50
N GLY A 72 -0.81 -8.30 -6.36
CA GLY A 72 -2.26 -8.34 -6.54
C GLY A 72 -2.99 -9.14 -5.49
#